data_AF-A0A2E7MLB6-F1
#
_entry.id   AF-A0A2E7MLB6-F1
#
_cell.length_a   1.000
_cell.length_b   1.000
_cell.length_c   1.000
_cell.angle_alpha   90.00
_cell.angle_beta   90.00
_cell.angle_gamma   90.00
#
_symmetry.space_group_name_H-M   'P 1'
#
loop_
_entity.id
_entity.type
_entity.pdbx_description
1 polymer ?
#
loop_
_entity_poly.entity_id
_entity_poly.type
_entity_poly.pdbx_seq_one_letter_code
_entity_poly.pdbx_strand_id
1 'polypeptide(L)'
;MALWMWVMGTPLWISLLFIVLAMLILIGITRIVVEAGLVMLRAPMIAPDLVVQGLGSSLVGATGVFNLSLSYIWAADVRIFVLGTFANALKLIEDLEPRSRRLIFWGILLAVLIGVLGSFWMIFHTVYQHGAVNVSNWFFSGGPRMAYEHAVRNLEPSGIYWPGLGFFMGGGVAMALLMWARQRLAWWPLHPIGFPIGANAMTDGVWFSIFLAWLIKIGILRFGGASLYQRSQAFFLGLIAGQVLCSGAWLVIDYFTGKVGNSIF
;
A
#
# COMPACT_ATOMS: atom_id res chain seq x y z
N MET A 1 -18.63 4.66 -3.93
CA MET A 1 -17.74 5.66 -3.30
C MET A 1 -17.99 7.07 -3.80
N ALA A 2 -17.88 7.37 -5.11
CA ALA A 2 -18.18 8.72 -5.62
C ALA A 2 -19.60 9.21 -5.27
N LEU A 3 -20.63 8.35 -5.41
CA LEU A 3 -22.00 8.66 -5.01
C LEU A 3 -22.13 8.97 -3.51
N TRP A 4 -21.42 8.22 -2.66
CA TRP A 4 -21.43 8.43 -1.22
C TRP A 4 -20.82 9.78 -0.83
N MET A 5 -19.68 10.14 -1.45
CA MET A 5 -19.05 11.45 -1.26
C MET A 5 -19.92 12.59 -1.76
N TRP A 6 -20.64 12.38 -2.87
CA TRP A 6 -21.59 13.35 -3.38
C TRP A 6 -22.77 13.59 -2.41
N VAL A 7 -23.33 12.51 -1.85
CA VAL A 7 -24.38 12.60 -0.82
C VAL A 7 -23.87 13.29 0.45
N MET A 8 -22.59 13.13 0.78
CA MET A 8 -21.94 13.86 1.88
C MET A 8 -21.63 15.33 1.57
N GLY A 9 -21.98 15.84 0.39
CA GLY A 9 -21.82 17.25 0.02
C GLY A 9 -20.52 17.60 -0.71
N THR A 10 -19.71 16.61 -1.11
CA THR A 10 -18.58 16.85 -2.03
C THR A 10 -19.12 17.04 -3.45
N PRO A 11 -18.63 18.01 -4.25
CA PRO A 11 -19.04 18.13 -5.65
C PRO A 11 -18.80 16.82 -6.42
N LEU A 12 -19.77 16.41 -7.25
CA LEU A 12 -19.74 15.11 -7.92
C LEU A 12 -18.50 14.93 -8.80
N TRP A 13 -18.11 15.97 -9.53
CA TRP A 13 -16.95 15.94 -10.42
C TRP A 13 -15.63 15.77 -9.63
N ILE A 14 -15.52 16.33 -8.42
CA ILE A 14 -14.37 16.15 -7.52
C ILE A 14 -14.34 14.74 -6.96
N SER A 15 -15.50 14.22 -6.58
CA SER A 15 -15.64 12.85 -6.11
C SER A 15 -15.21 11.84 -7.19
N LEU A 16 -15.58 12.08 -8.45
CA LEU A 16 -15.15 11.27 -9.59
C LEU A 16 -13.64 11.40 -9.85
N LEU A 17 -13.11 12.63 -9.89
CA LEU A 17 -11.68 12.89 -10.07
C LEU A 17 -10.85 12.17 -9.01
N PHE A 18 -11.23 12.30 -7.73
CA PHE A 18 -10.58 11.63 -6.62
C PHE A 18 -10.55 10.11 -6.81
N ILE A 19 -11.68 9.48 -7.17
CA ILE A 19 -11.75 8.03 -7.38
C ILE A 19 -10.87 7.60 -8.56
N VAL A 20 -10.87 8.34 -9.67
CA VAL A 20 -10.02 8.04 -10.82
C VAL A 20 -8.54 8.13 -10.42
N LEU A 21 -8.13 9.20 -9.74
CA LEU A 21 -6.75 9.36 -9.27
C LEU A 21 -6.35 8.27 -8.27
N ALA A 22 -7.22 7.93 -7.33
CA ALA A 22 -7.00 6.84 -6.39
C ALA A 22 -6.79 5.52 -7.12
N MET A 23 -7.64 5.19 -8.11
CA MET A 23 -7.49 3.97 -8.91
C MET A 23 -6.20 3.96 -9.72
N LEU A 24 -5.81 5.07 -10.34
CA LEU A 24 -4.54 5.17 -11.06
C LEU A 24 -3.34 4.93 -10.15
N ILE A 25 -3.34 5.51 -8.94
CA ILE A 25 -2.29 5.30 -7.94
C ILE A 25 -2.26 3.83 -7.49
N LEU A 26 -3.42 3.25 -7.17
CA LEU A 26 -3.52 1.84 -6.74
C LEU A 26 -3.06 0.87 -7.83
N ILE A 27 -3.39 1.13 -9.10
CA ILE A 27 -2.92 0.34 -10.25
C ILE A 27 -1.41 0.50 -10.43
N GLY A 28 -0.90 1.74 -10.33
CA GLY A 28 0.53 2.02 -10.42
C GLY A 28 1.33 1.27 -9.37
N ILE A 29 0.90 1.32 -8.11
CA ILE A 29 1.54 0.59 -7.01
C ILE A 29 1.42 -0.92 -7.20
N THR A 30 0.25 -1.41 -7.62
CA THR A 30 0.05 -2.84 -7.89
C THR A 30 1.03 -3.33 -8.96
N ARG A 31 1.21 -2.57 -10.04
CA ARG A 31 2.19 -2.89 -11.08
C ARG A 31 3.61 -2.95 -10.51
N ILE A 32 3.98 -2.00 -9.65
CA ILE A 32 5.29 -2.00 -9.00
C ILE A 32 5.47 -3.23 -8.10
N VAL A 33 4.46 -3.58 -7.28
CA VAL A 33 4.49 -4.78 -6.43
C VAL A 33 4.67 -6.05 -7.25
N VAL A 34 3.91 -6.19 -8.35
CA VAL A 34 3.95 -7.38 -9.21
C VAL A 34 5.26 -7.47 -10.01
N GLU A 35 5.79 -6.33 -10.50
CA GLU A 35 7.05 -6.31 -11.26
C GLU A 35 8.30 -6.47 -10.37
N ALA A 36 8.33 -5.83 -9.19
CA ALA A 36 9.50 -5.83 -8.31
C ALA A 36 9.46 -6.91 -7.23
N GLY A 37 8.30 -7.51 -6.94
CA GLY A 37 8.12 -8.45 -5.83
C GLY A 37 8.29 -7.81 -4.45
N LEU A 38 8.07 -6.50 -4.33
CA LEU A 38 8.24 -5.76 -3.08
C LEU A 38 7.03 -5.99 -2.16
N VAL A 39 7.31 -6.42 -0.92
CA VAL A 39 6.29 -6.81 0.07
C VAL A 39 5.70 -5.60 0.81
N MET A 40 6.48 -4.55 1.01
CA MET A 40 6.03 -3.32 1.67
C MET A 40 6.25 -2.12 0.75
N LEU A 41 5.16 -1.55 0.28
CA LEU A 41 5.15 -0.30 -0.47
C LEU A 41 4.02 0.56 0.07
N ARG A 42 4.22 1.87 0.00
CA ARG A 42 3.17 2.85 0.29
C ARG A 42 3.26 3.96 -0.76
N ALA A 43 2.11 4.49 -1.15
CA ALA A 43 2.05 5.59 -2.09
C ALA A 43 2.82 6.79 -1.51
N PRO A 44 3.82 7.34 -2.20
CA PRO A 44 4.48 8.58 -1.75
C PRO A 44 3.53 9.78 -1.77
N MET A 45 2.52 9.72 -2.64
CA MET A 45 1.48 10.72 -2.79
C MET A 45 0.13 10.03 -2.86
N ILE A 46 -0.83 10.58 -2.12
CA ILE A 46 -2.18 10.04 -1.99
C ILE A 46 -3.16 10.89 -2.80
N ALA A 47 -4.25 10.27 -3.27
CA ALA A 47 -5.23 10.96 -4.09
C ALA A 47 -5.90 12.19 -3.42
N PRO A 48 -6.22 12.19 -2.11
CA PRO A 48 -6.79 13.36 -1.45
C PRO A 48 -5.88 14.58 -1.52
N ASP A 49 -4.59 14.39 -1.25
CA ASP A 49 -3.60 15.47 -1.27
C ASP A 49 -3.43 16.05 -2.68
N LEU A 50 -3.38 15.19 -3.70
CA LEU A 50 -3.27 15.65 -5.09
C LEU A 50 -4.50 16.47 -5.51
N VAL A 51 -5.70 16.07 -5.11
CA VAL A 51 -6.94 16.80 -5.41
C VAL A 51 -6.98 18.13 -4.68
N VAL A 52 -6.74 18.14 -3.37
CA VAL A 52 -6.85 19.34 -2.53
C VAL A 52 -5.73 20.35 -2.84
N GLN A 53 -4.48 19.90 -2.91
CA GLN A 53 -3.34 20.79 -3.15
C GLN A 53 -3.22 21.18 -4.63
N GLY A 54 -3.64 20.31 -5.55
CA GLY A 54 -3.58 20.55 -6.99
C GLY A 54 -4.68 21.49 -7.52
N LEU A 55 -5.89 21.42 -6.95
CA LEU A 55 -7.00 22.30 -7.33
C LEU A 55 -7.18 23.51 -6.42
N GLY A 56 -6.64 23.45 -5.19
CA GLY A 56 -6.88 24.41 -4.12
C GLY A 56 -8.12 24.05 -3.30
N SER A 57 -8.06 24.32 -2.00
CA SER A 57 -9.16 23.99 -1.07
C SER A 57 -10.42 24.82 -1.32
N SER A 58 -10.28 26.02 -1.91
CA SER A 58 -11.40 26.89 -2.27
C SER A 58 -12.30 26.26 -3.34
N LEU A 59 -11.71 25.63 -4.36
CA LEU A 59 -12.45 25.01 -5.46
C LEU A 59 -13.03 23.65 -5.07
N VAL A 60 -12.40 22.98 -4.10
CA VAL A 60 -12.91 21.76 -3.50
C VAL A 60 -14.10 22.01 -2.56
N GLY A 61 -14.10 23.16 -1.90
CA GLY A 61 -15.08 23.54 -0.89
C GLY A 61 -14.82 22.86 0.45
N ALA A 62 -15.19 23.53 1.55
CA ALA A 62 -14.89 23.08 2.91
C ALA A 62 -15.41 21.65 3.21
N THR A 63 -16.64 21.34 2.79
CA THR A 63 -17.22 20.00 2.94
C THR A 63 -16.46 18.95 2.13
N GLY A 64 -16.04 19.30 0.91
CA GLY A 64 -15.25 18.40 0.06
C GLY A 64 -13.88 18.09 0.66
N VAL A 65 -13.21 19.12 1.20
CA VAL A 65 -11.93 18.98 1.90
C VAL A 65 -12.06 18.05 3.10
N PHE A 66 -13.06 18.30 3.96
CA PHE A 66 -13.32 17.45 5.13
C PHE A 66 -13.56 15.99 4.73
N ASN A 67 -14.42 15.75 3.74
CA ASN A 67 -14.72 14.41 3.24
C ASN A 67 -13.48 13.71 2.65
N LEU A 68 -12.62 14.45 1.94
CA LEU A 68 -11.36 13.93 1.41
C LEU A 68 -10.36 13.62 2.52
N SER A 69 -10.31 14.41 3.60
CA SER A 69 -9.48 14.11 4.76
C SER A 69 -9.93 12.84 5.50
N LEU A 70 -11.24 12.59 5.61
CA LEU A 70 -11.75 11.32 6.14
C LEU A 70 -11.39 10.14 5.24
N SER A 71 -11.25 10.36 3.93
CA SER A 71 -10.84 9.31 3.01
C SER A 71 -9.41 8.81 3.23
N TYR A 72 -8.60 9.54 4.01
CA TYR A 72 -7.24 9.14 4.39
C TYR A 72 -7.21 7.72 4.99
N ILE A 73 -8.20 7.37 5.80
CA ILE A 73 -8.28 6.07 6.50
C ILE A 73 -8.29 4.90 5.52
N TRP A 74 -8.90 5.04 4.35
CA TRP A 74 -9.09 3.94 3.40
C TRP A 74 -8.38 4.15 2.05
N ALA A 75 -7.92 5.36 1.74
CA ALA A 75 -7.29 5.71 0.47
C ALA A 75 -5.82 6.14 0.59
N ALA A 76 -5.30 6.42 1.79
CA ALA A 76 -3.96 7.00 1.98
C ALA A 76 -2.96 6.10 2.70
N ASP A 77 -3.38 5.37 3.73
CA ASP A 77 -2.52 4.49 4.53
C ASP A 77 -2.78 3.00 4.27
N VAL A 78 -2.85 2.63 2.99
CA VAL A 78 -3.08 1.24 2.59
C VAL A 78 -1.75 0.49 2.59
N ARG A 79 -1.37 -0.09 3.72
CA ARG A 79 -0.14 -0.90 3.86
C ARG A 79 -0.25 -2.26 3.15
N ILE A 80 -1.46 -2.82 3.06
CA ILE A 80 -1.74 -4.09 2.39
C ILE A 80 -2.63 -3.81 1.18
N PHE A 81 -2.03 -3.80 -0.01
CA PHE A 81 -2.77 -3.64 -1.25
C PHE A 81 -3.43 -4.95 -1.66
N VAL A 82 -4.70 -5.09 -1.29
CA VAL A 82 -5.55 -6.23 -1.68
C VAL A 82 -5.52 -6.44 -3.20
N LEU A 83 -5.46 -5.36 -4.00
CA LEU A 83 -5.34 -5.43 -5.45
C LEU A 83 -4.06 -6.13 -5.92
N GLY A 84 -2.92 -5.85 -5.27
CA GLY A 84 -1.65 -6.50 -5.58
C GLY A 84 -1.61 -7.97 -5.17
N THR A 85 -2.17 -8.29 -4.00
CA THR A 85 -2.32 -9.68 -3.55
C THR A 85 -3.21 -10.47 -4.51
N PHE A 86 -4.32 -9.90 -4.97
CA PHE A 86 -5.18 -10.54 -5.96
C PHE A 86 -4.55 -10.67 -7.33
N ALA A 87 -3.76 -9.69 -7.78
CA ALA A 87 -3.03 -9.82 -9.05
C ALA A 87 -2.10 -11.04 -9.03
N ASN A 88 -1.37 -11.25 -7.93
CA ASN A 88 -0.52 -12.43 -7.73
C ASN A 88 -1.33 -13.72 -7.60
N ALA A 89 -2.44 -13.70 -6.85
CA ALA A 89 -3.31 -14.87 -6.70
C ALA A 89 -3.95 -15.29 -8.03
N LEU A 90 -4.40 -14.33 -8.84
CA LEU A 90 -4.96 -14.58 -10.18
C LEU A 90 -3.90 -15.17 -11.11
N LYS A 91 -2.64 -14.71 -11.02
CA LYS A 91 -1.53 -15.28 -11.78
C LYS A 91 -1.25 -16.74 -11.40
N LEU A 92 -1.37 -17.09 -10.12
CA LEU A 92 -1.15 -18.46 -9.64
C LEU A 92 -2.17 -19.47 -10.19
N ILE A 93 -3.39 -19.01 -10.48
CA ILE A 93 -4.49 -19.86 -10.96
C ILE A 93 -4.69 -19.80 -12.48
N GLU A 94 -3.81 -19.11 -13.20
CA GLU A 94 -3.96 -18.85 -14.64
C GLU A 94 -3.92 -20.12 -15.50
N ASP A 95 -3.30 -21.19 -15.04
CA ASP A 95 -3.21 -22.46 -15.78
C ASP A 95 -4.28 -23.49 -15.37
N LEU A 96 -5.14 -23.15 -14.41
CA LEU A 96 -6.19 -24.05 -13.93
C LEU A 96 -7.39 -24.09 -14.88
N GLU A 97 -8.21 -25.14 -14.80
CA GLU A 97 -9.48 -25.20 -15.54
C GLU A 97 -10.46 -24.09 -15.10
N PRO A 98 -11.33 -23.59 -16.00
CA PRO A 98 -12.26 -22.50 -15.68
C PRO A 98 -13.16 -22.77 -14.46
N ARG A 99 -13.58 -24.02 -14.26
CA ARG A 99 -14.40 -24.42 -13.09
C ARG A 99 -13.62 -24.24 -11.78
N SER A 100 -12.38 -24.70 -11.74
CA SER A 100 -11.48 -24.56 -10.57
C SER A 100 -11.15 -23.10 -10.28
N ARG A 101 -10.92 -22.27 -11.31
CA ARG A 101 -10.73 -20.82 -11.12
C ARG A 101 -11.93 -20.15 -10.47
N ARG A 102 -13.14 -20.51 -10.89
CA ARG A 102 -14.38 -19.96 -10.32
C ARG A 102 -14.54 -20.37 -8.85
N LEU A 103 -14.23 -21.62 -8.51
CA LEU A 103 -14.25 -22.08 -7.11
C LEU A 103 -13.24 -21.32 -6.25
N ILE A 104 -12.00 -21.15 -6.73
CA ILE A 104 -10.98 -20.40 -6.00
C ILE A 104 -11.38 -18.93 -5.84
N PHE A 105 -11.94 -18.30 -6.87
CA PHE A 105 -12.46 -16.93 -6.79
C PHE A 105 -13.50 -16.78 -5.67
N TRP A 106 -14.48 -17.69 -5.60
CA TRP A 106 -15.48 -17.68 -4.53
C TRP A 106 -14.87 -17.97 -3.15
N GLY A 107 -13.89 -18.88 -3.08
CA GLY A 107 -13.16 -19.17 -1.85
C GLY A 107 -12.39 -17.95 -1.33
N ILE A 108 -11.72 -17.22 -2.22
CA ILE A 108 -11.04 -15.96 -1.90
C ILE A 108 -12.03 -14.92 -1.41
N LEU A 109 -13.17 -14.76 -2.10
CA LEU A 109 -14.20 -13.80 -1.70
C LEU A 109 -14.75 -14.13 -0.30
N LEU A 110 -15.04 -15.40 -0.04
CA LEU A 110 -15.50 -15.88 1.26
C LEU A 110 -14.45 -15.65 2.35
N ALA A 111 -13.17 -15.94 2.07
CA ALA A 111 -12.08 -15.71 3.01
C ALA A 111 -11.93 -14.22 3.37
N VAL A 112 -12.07 -13.32 2.40
CA VAL A 112 -12.06 -11.88 2.64
C VAL A 112 -13.26 -11.44 3.48
N LEU A 113 -14.46 -11.93 3.17
CA LEU A 113 -15.65 -11.61 3.96
C LEU A 113 -15.53 -12.08 5.41
N ILE A 114 -15.09 -13.32 5.64
CA ILE A 114 -14.83 -13.85 6.97
C ILE A 114 -13.75 -13.03 7.68
N GLY A 115 -12.66 -12.69 6.98
CA GLY A 115 -11.58 -11.87 7.53
C GLY A 115 -12.03 -10.48 7.97
N VAL A 116 -12.83 -9.80 7.14
CA VAL A 116 -13.39 -8.47 7.45
C VAL A 116 -14.36 -8.54 8.63
N LEU A 117 -15.31 -9.47 8.61
CA LEU A 117 -16.28 -9.63 9.70
C LEU A 117 -15.61 -10.02 11.02
N GLY A 118 -14.67 -10.97 10.97
CA GLY A 118 -13.88 -11.38 12.12
C GLY A 118 -13.03 -10.25 12.68
N SER A 119 -12.45 -9.43 11.80
CA SER A 119 -11.67 -8.25 12.20
C SER A 119 -12.55 -7.20 12.87
N PHE A 120 -13.74 -6.89 12.34
CA PHE A 120 -14.68 -5.98 13.00
C PHE A 120 -15.09 -6.51 14.39
N TRP A 121 -15.49 -7.78 14.47
CA TRP A 121 -15.87 -8.39 15.74
C TRP A 121 -14.73 -8.31 16.76
N MET A 122 -13.51 -8.70 16.37
CA MET A 122 -12.34 -8.67 17.25
C MET A 122 -12.03 -7.24 17.72
N ILE A 123 -12.00 -6.27 16.80
CA ILE A 123 -11.76 -4.87 17.14
C ILE A 123 -12.77 -4.39 18.18
N PHE A 124 -14.07 -4.57 17.94
CA PHE A 124 -15.09 -4.12 18.89
C PHE A 124 -14.98 -4.85 20.24
N HIS A 125 -14.73 -6.16 20.22
CA HIS A 125 -14.57 -6.96 21.42
C HIS A 125 -13.39 -6.48 22.28
N THR A 126 -12.20 -6.34 21.69
CA THR A 126 -11.00 -5.94 22.42
C THR A 126 -11.10 -4.49 22.91
N VAL A 127 -11.62 -3.58 22.08
CA VAL A 127 -11.81 -2.17 22.45
C VAL A 127 -12.81 -2.01 23.59
N TYR A 128 -13.89 -2.78 23.59
CA TYR A 128 -14.90 -2.72 24.65
C TYR A 128 -14.34 -3.19 26.00
N GLN A 129 -13.48 -4.21 26.00
CA GLN A 129 -12.89 -4.75 27.23
C GLN A 129 -11.71 -3.94 27.77
N HIS A 130 -10.80 -3.50 26.89
CA HIS A 130 -9.52 -2.93 27.30
C HIS A 130 -9.43 -1.41 27.10
N GLY A 131 -10.41 -0.82 26.40
CA GLY A 131 -10.40 0.58 25.99
C GLY A 131 -9.54 0.80 24.74
N ALA A 132 -10.05 1.59 23.79
CA ALA A 132 -9.46 1.79 22.47
C ALA A 132 -7.98 2.19 22.48
N VAL A 133 -7.63 3.16 23.32
CA VAL A 133 -6.27 3.73 23.40
C VAL A 133 -5.24 2.71 23.90
N ASN A 134 -5.66 1.77 24.75
CA ASN A 134 -4.79 0.73 25.31
C ASN A 134 -4.53 -0.42 24.33
N VAL A 135 -5.40 -0.61 23.34
CA VAL A 135 -5.26 -1.67 22.33
C VAL A 135 -4.24 -1.28 21.25
N SER A 136 -4.36 -0.06 20.72
CA SER A 136 -3.39 0.48 19.76
C SER A 136 -3.44 2.00 19.71
N ASN A 137 -2.32 2.63 20.09
CA ASN A 137 -2.19 4.07 20.00
C ASN A 137 -2.31 4.56 18.54
N TRP A 138 -1.68 3.88 17.58
CA TRP A 138 -1.75 4.31 16.17
C TRP A 138 -3.17 4.25 15.62
N PHE A 139 -3.89 3.14 15.79
CA PHE A 139 -5.21 2.99 15.16
C PHE A 139 -6.31 3.82 15.81
N PHE A 140 -6.23 4.06 17.12
CA PHE A 140 -7.30 4.74 17.87
C PHE A 140 -6.98 6.19 18.26
N SER A 141 -5.73 6.63 18.15
CA SER A 141 -5.32 8.01 18.44
C SER A 141 -4.56 8.63 17.28
N GLY A 142 -3.43 8.04 16.87
CA GLY A 142 -2.54 8.60 15.85
C GLY A 142 -3.19 8.80 14.48
N GLY A 143 -3.78 7.74 13.91
CA GLY A 143 -4.41 7.74 12.59
C GLY A 143 -5.62 8.70 12.51
N PRO A 144 -6.61 8.59 13.44
CA PRO A 144 -7.73 9.53 13.47
C PRO A 144 -7.29 10.98 13.68
N ARG A 145 -6.31 11.23 14.56
CA ARG A 145 -5.72 12.55 14.78
C ARG A 145 -5.07 13.10 13.52
N MET A 146 -4.32 12.28 12.79
CA MET A 146 -3.71 12.69 11.53
C MET A 146 -4.76 13.06 10.49
N ALA A 147 -5.83 12.27 10.34
CA ALA A 147 -6.95 12.61 9.43
C ALA A 147 -7.62 13.95 9.83
N TYR A 148 -7.79 14.19 11.13
CA TYR A 148 -8.32 15.45 11.65
C TYR A 148 -7.37 16.64 11.41
N GLU A 149 -6.09 16.49 11.71
CA GLU A 149 -5.07 17.52 11.47
C GLU A 149 -4.95 17.85 9.98
N HIS A 150 -5.06 16.84 9.10
CA HIS A 150 -5.15 17.05 7.66
C HIS A 150 -6.41 17.84 7.27
N ALA A 151 -7.55 17.59 7.91
CA ALA A 151 -8.77 18.37 7.65
C ALA A 151 -8.58 19.83 8.06
N VAL A 152 -8.13 20.08 9.29
CA VAL A 152 -7.91 21.44 9.82
C VAL A 152 -6.93 22.22 8.94
N ARG A 153 -5.80 21.61 8.59
CA ARG A 153 -4.77 22.25 7.76
C ARG A 153 -5.28 22.63 6.37
N ASN A 154 -6.16 21.81 5.78
CA ASN A 154 -6.65 22.05 4.42
C ASN A 154 -7.95 22.87 4.38
N LEU A 155 -8.64 23.05 5.52
CA LEU A 155 -9.85 23.88 5.62
C LEU A 155 -9.55 25.37 5.52
N GLU A 156 -8.34 25.78 5.88
CA GLU A 156 -7.87 27.14 5.59
C GLU A 156 -7.84 27.34 4.06
N PRO A 157 -8.61 28.31 3.53
CA PRO A 157 -8.68 28.55 2.10
C PRO A 157 -7.28 28.86 1.56
N SER A 158 -6.77 27.96 0.72
CA SER A 158 -5.50 28.09 0.03
C SER A 158 -5.71 27.82 -1.45
N GLY A 159 -5.04 28.63 -2.27
CA GLY A 159 -4.99 28.42 -3.71
C GLY A 159 -4.19 27.17 -4.08
N ILE A 160 -4.01 26.97 -5.38
CA ILE A 160 -3.19 25.87 -5.91
C ILE A 160 -1.77 25.95 -5.33
N TYR A 161 -1.27 24.83 -4.82
CA TYR A 161 0.11 24.73 -4.34
C TYR A 161 1.09 24.51 -5.50
N TRP A 162 1.44 25.60 -6.18
CA TRP A 162 2.29 25.61 -7.37
C TRP A 162 3.64 24.89 -7.21
N PRO A 163 4.39 25.03 -6.09
CA PRO A 163 5.65 24.31 -5.93
C PRO A 163 5.46 22.80 -5.95
N GLY A 164 4.46 22.28 -5.24
CA GLY A 164 4.16 20.85 -5.23
C GLY A 164 3.71 20.33 -6.58
N LEU A 165 2.89 21.11 -7.30
CA LEU A 165 2.51 20.77 -8.68
C LEU A 165 3.71 20.77 -9.63
N GLY A 166 4.65 21.70 -9.45
CA GLY A 166 5.93 21.75 -10.16
C GLY A 166 6.78 20.50 -9.93
N PHE A 167 6.93 20.07 -8.67
CA PHE A 167 7.62 18.81 -8.34
C PHE A 167 6.90 17.59 -8.89
N PHE A 168 5.57 17.54 -8.82
CA PHE A 168 4.77 16.46 -9.39
C PHE A 168 4.96 16.35 -10.91
N MET A 169 4.83 17.47 -11.63
CA MET A 169 5.03 17.51 -13.08
C MET A 169 6.47 17.19 -13.46
N GLY A 170 7.45 17.74 -12.73
CA GLY A 170 8.87 17.44 -12.92
C GLY A 170 9.19 15.96 -12.70
N GLY A 171 8.64 15.34 -11.66
CA GLY A 171 8.73 13.91 -11.43
C GLY A 171 8.08 13.09 -12.53
N GLY A 172 6.93 13.53 -13.05
CA GLY A 172 6.27 12.92 -14.21
C GLY A 172 7.12 12.96 -15.48
N VAL A 173 7.73 14.11 -15.78
CA VAL A 173 8.66 14.27 -16.92
C VAL A 173 9.90 13.40 -16.74
N ALA A 174 10.51 13.40 -15.55
CA ALA A 174 11.66 12.55 -15.25
C ALA A 174 11.32 11.06 -15.44
N MET A 175 10.17 10.61 -14.93
CA MET A 175 9.71 9.24 -15.11
C MET A 175 9.46 8.91 -16.59
N ALA A 176 8.84 9.82 -17.35
CA ALA A 176 8.60 9.63 -18.78
C ALA A 176 9.92 9.50 -19.57
N LEU A 177 10.93 10.33 -19.25
CA LEU A 177 12.26 10.25 -19.84
C LEU A 177 12.97 8.94 -19.49
N LEU A 178 12.89 8.49 -18.23
CA LEU A 178 13.45 7.20 -17.81
C LEU A 178 12.77 6.02 -18.53
N MET A 179 11.45 6.06 -18.69
CA MET A 179 10.71 5.04 -19.44
C MET A 179 11.08 5.05 -20.93
N TRP A 180 11.19 6.23 -21.54
CA TRP A 180 11.62 6.38 -22.93
C TRP A 180 13.05 5.87 -23.13
N ALA A 181 13.97 6.24 -22.24
CA ALA A 181 15.36 5.77 -22.28
C ALA A 181 15.42 4.24 -22.18
N ARG A 182 14.67 3.64 -21.25
CA ARG A 182 14.60 2.17 -21.12
C ARG A 182 14.05 1.48 -22.37
N GLN A 183 13.11 2.10 -23.07
CA GLN A 183 12.53 1.52 -24.30
C GLN A 183 13.42 1.68 -25.53
N ARG A 184 14.21 2.76 -25.62
CA ARG A 184 15.02 3.09 -26.81
C ARG A 184 16.49 2.69 -26.67
N LEU A 185 17.04 2.70 -25.47
CA LEU A 185 18.45 2.40 -25.17
C LEU A 185 18.54 1.00 -24.57
N ALA A 186 18.82 -0.01 -25.41
CA ALA A 186 18.93 -1.40 -24.98
C ALA A 186 20.02 -1.65 -23.92
N TRP A 187 21.02 -0.75 -23.82
CA TRP A 187 22.12 -0.82 -22.85
C TRP A 187 21.81 -0.12 -21.51
N TRP A 188 20.64 0.51 -21.37
CA TRP A 188 20.33 1.32 -20.20
C TRP A 188 20.19 0.47 -18.92
N PRO A 189 21.07 0.66 -17.90
CA PRO A 189 21.12 -0.24 -16.75
C PRO A 189 20.10 0.10 -15.66
N LEU A 190 19.55 1.32 -15.66
CA LEU A 190 18.70 1.82 -14.58
C LEU A 190 17.24 1.44 -14.80
N HIS A 191 16.68 0.67 -13.87
CA HIS A 191 15.25 0.37 -13.87
C HIS A 191 14.46 1.53 -13.24
N PRO A 192 13.45 2.10 -13.92
CA PRO A 192 12.73 3.29 -13.45
C PRO A 192 11.91 3.05 -12.18
N ILE A 193 11.68 1.79 -11.80
CA ILE A 193 10.81 1.41 -10.67
C ILE A 193 11.25 1.96 -9.32
N GLY A 194 12.55 2.22 -9.14
CA GLY A 194 13.09 2.78 -7.90
C GLY A 194 12.71 4.25 -7.70
N PHE A 195 12.51 4.99 -8.78
CA PHE A 195 12.21 6.42 -8.74
C PHE A 195 10.88 6.74 -8.02
N PRO A 196 9.72 6.12 -8.38
CA PRO A 196 8.45 6.40 -7.71
C PRO A 196 8.34 5.81 -6.30
N ILE A 197 9.25 4.93 -5.86
CA ILE A 197 9.18 4.30 -4.53
C ILE A 197 10.22 4.83 -3.55
N GLY A 198 11.24 5.55 -4.03
CA GLY A 198 12.39 5.97 -3.23
C GLY A 198 12.04 6.95 -2.11
N ALA A 199 11.04 7.81 -2.33
CA ALA A 199 10.65 8.85 -1.38
C ALA A 199 9.60 8.36 -0.37
N ASN A 200 9.93 7.33 0.42
CA ASN A 200 9.04 6.82 1.46
C ASN A 200 9.82 6.28 2.67
N ALA A 201 9.35 6.58 3.88
CA ALA A 201 9.92 6.08 5.13
C ALA A 201 10.01 4.55 5.19
N MET A 202 9.10 3.83 4.52
CA MET A 202 9.17 2.38 4.41
C MET A 202 10.39 1.94 3.59
N THR A 203 10.65 2.62 2.47
CA THR A 203 11.80 2.37 1.61
C THR A 203 13.10 2.68 2.35
N ASP A 204 13.13 3.72 3.20
CA ASP A 204 14.27 4.05 4.06
C ASP A 204 14.62 2.93 5.07
N GLY A 205 13.64 2.15 5.52
CA GLY A 205 13.87 1.01 6.40
C GLY A 205 14.39 -0.24 5.68
N VAL A 206 14.10 -0.39 4.38
CA VAL A 206 14.37 -1.63 3.63
C VAL A 206 15.38 -1.47 2.48
N TRP A 207 15.85 -0.26 2.16
CA TRP A 207 16.72 -0.03 1.01
C TRP A 207 17.98 -0.89 1.02
N PHE A 208 18.60 -1.05 2.20
CA PHE A 208 19.79 -1.88 2.36
C PHE A 208 19.47 -3.36 2.14
N SER A 209 18.32 -3.83 2.62
CA SER A 209 17.84 -5.20 2.38
C SER A 209 17.55 -5.44 0.89
N ILE A 210 16.99 -4.45 0.18
CA ILE A 210 16.81 -4.50 -1.28
C ILE A 210 18.16 -4.61 -1.99
N PHE A 211 19.14 -3.79 -1.59
CA PHE A 211 20.49 -3.85 -2.13
C PHE A 211 21.16 -5.21 -1.88
N LEU A 212 21.05 -5.74 -0.66
CA LEU A 212 21.58 -7.05 -0.31
C LEU A 212 20.91 -8.18 -1.11
N ALA A 213 19.59 -8.15 -1.24
CA ALA A 213 18.84 -9.11 -2.06
C ALA A 213 19.27 -9.05 -3.54
N TRP A 214 19.49 -7.85 -4.08
CA TRP A 214 20.02 -7.65 -5.42
C TRP A 214 21.44 -8.21 -5.58
N LEU A 215 22.34 -7.93 -4.63
CA LEU A 215 23.72 -8.43 -4.63
C LEU A 215 23.77 -9.96 -4.58
N ILE A 216 22.99 -10.56 -3.67
CA ILE A 216 22.89 -12.02 -3.55
C ILE A 216 22.31 -12.63 -4.83
N LYS A 217 21.25 -12.03 -5.39
CA LYS A 217 20.64 -12.50 -6.65
C LYS A 217 21.64 -12.46 -7.81
N ILE A 218 22.43 -11.39 -7.93
CA ILE A 218 23.49 -11.30 -8.94
C ILE A 218 24.53 -12.39 -8.71
N GLY A 219 24.98 -12.60 -7.47
CA GLY A 219 25.93 -13.68 -7.15
C GLY A 219 25.40 -15.05 -7.57
N ILE A 220 24.16 -15.39 -7.18
CA ILE A 220 23.53 -16.67 -7.50
C ILE A 220 23.40 -16.86 -9.01
N LEU A 221 22.92 -15.84 -9.74
CA LEU A 221 22.75 -15.93 -11.19
C LEU A 221 24.08 -15.99 -11.93
N ARG A 222 25.09 -15.23 -11.48
CA ARG A 222 26.40 -15.17 -12.14
C ARG A 222 27.21 -16.45 -11.96
N PHE A 223 27.16 -17.06 -10.77
CA PHE A 223 27.97 -18.24 -10.46
C PHE A 223 27.22 -19.58 -10.60
N GLY A 224 25.90 -19.60 -10.40
CA GLY A 224 25.10 -20.82 -10.40
C GLY A 224 24.04 -20.93 -11.49
N GLY A 225 23.82 -19.86 -12.27
CA GLY A 225 22.83 -19.83 -13.34
C GLY A 225 21.38 -19.99 -12.86
N ALA A 226 20.48 -20.27 -13.80
CA ALA A 226 19.03 -20.34 -13.54
C ALA A 226 18.64 -21.50 -12.60
N SER A 227 19.34 -22.64 -12.66
CA SER A 227 19.03 -23.81 -11.83
C SER A 227 19.31 -23.53 -10.35
N LEU A 228 20.46 -22.92 -10.02
CA LEU A 228 20.76 -22.56 -8.63
C LEU A 228 19.80 -21.48 -8.12
N TYR A 229 19.42 -20.53 -9.00
CA TYR A 229 18.40 -19.54 -8.65
C TYR A 229 17.07 -20.17 -8.23
N GLN A 230 16.55 -21.12 -9.00
CA GLN A 230 15.31 -21.84 -8.64
C GLN A 230 15.45 -22.59 -7.30
N ARG A 231 16.59 -23.27 -7.06
CA ARG A 231 16.83 -23.95 -5.77
C ARG A 231 16.92 -22.97 -4.60
N SER A 232 17.51 -21.80 -4.82
CA SER A 232 17.63 -20.77 -3.77
C SER A 232 16.28 -20.21 -3.31
N GLN A 233 15.24 -20.27 -4.15
CA GLN A 233 13.90 -19.81 -3.78
C GLN A 233 13.37 -20.55 -2.55
N ALA A 234 13.60 -21.86 -2.44
CA ALA A 234 13.18 -22.66 -1.29
C ALA A 234 13.83 -22.17 0.01
N PHE A 235 15.10 -21.75 -0.03
CA PHE A 235 15.79 -21.19 1.13
C PHE A 235 15.16 -19.87 1.59
N PHE A 236 14.91 -18.93 0.66
CA PHE A 236 14.29 -17.64 1.01
C PHE A 236 12.85 -17.77 1.46
N LEU A 237 12.07 -18.67 0.84
CA LEU A 237 10.73 -19.02 1.32
C LEU A 237 10.80 -19.64 2.72
N GLY A 238 11.82 -20.46 3.00
CA GLY A 238 12.11 -21.00 4.32
C GLY A 238 12.41 -19.92 5.36
N LEU A 239 13.14 -18.86 5.00
CA LEU A 239 13.38 -17.72 5.90
C LEU A 239 12.07 -16.99 6.25
N ILE A 240 11.21 -16.75 5.26
CA ILE A 240 9.90 -16.12 5.48
C ILE A 240 9.03 -17.02 6.37
N ALA A 241 8.96 -18.31 6.07
CA ALA A 241 8.22 -19.27 6.88
C ALA A 241 8.78 -19.34 8.32
N GLY A 242 10.10 -19.31 8.49
CA GLY A 242 10.76 -19.27 9.79
C GLY A 242 10.36 -18.05 10.61
N GLN A 243 10.36 -16.85 10.00
CA GLN A 243 9.90 -15.63 10.68
C GLN A 243 8.45 -15.77 11.15
N VAL A 244 7.55 -16.24 10.28
CA VAL A 244 6.13 -16.44 10.61
C VAL A 244 5.96 -17.46 11.75
N LEU A 245 6.71 -18.56 11.71
CA LEU A 245 6.69 -19.58 12.76
C LEU A 245 7.21 -19.04 14.09
N CYS A 246 8.29 -18.25 14.09
CA CYS A 246 8.80 -17.60 15.30
C CYS A 246 7.78 -16.63 15.90
N SER A 247 7.16 -15.77 15.08
CA SER A 247 6.09 -14.87 15.51
C SER A 247 4.89 -15.65 16.08
N GLY A 248 4.50 -16.75 15.43
CA GLY A 248 3.43 -17.63 15.92
C GLY A 248 3.78 -18.33 17.24
N ALA A 249 5.02 -18.80 17.39
CA ALA A 249 5.49 -19.43 18.63
C ALA A 249 5.48 -18.43 19.80
N TRP A 250 5.90 -17.19 19.57
CA TRP A 250 5.83 -16.14 20.59
C TRP A 250 4.40 -15.82 21.02
N LEU A 251 3.43 -15.79 20.11
CA LEU A 251 2.01 -15.64 20.47
C LEU A 251 1.53 -16.75 21.42
N VAL A 252 1.94 -17.99 21.17
CA VAL A 252 1.58 -19.14 22.03
C VAL A 252 2.25 -19.02 23.40
N ILE A 253 3.53 -18.65 23.45
CA ILE A 253 4.27 -18.44 24.70
C ILE A 253 3.63 -17.31 25.51
N ASP A 254 3.27 -16.21 24.87
CA ASP A 254 2.64 -15.06 25.52
C ASP A 254 1.28 -15.42 26.11
N TYR A 255 0.49 -16.23 25.39
CA TYR A 255 -0.77 -16.76 25.90
C TYR A 255 -0.59 -17.58 27.19
N PHE A 256 0.40 -18.48 27.23
CA PHE A 256 0.65 -19.30 28.42
C PHE A 256 1.33 -18.55 29.57
N THR A 257 2.14 -17.54 29.27
CA THR A 257 2.87 -16.77 30.29
C THR A 257 2.11 -15.55 30.80
N GLY A 258 1.00 -15.18 30.15
CA GLY A 258 0.22 -13.98 30.47
C GLY A 258 0.97 -12.67 30.20
N LYS A 259 2.07 -12.71 29.44
CA LYS A 259 2.83 -11.51 29.07
C LYS A 259 2.12 -10.77 27.94
N VAL A 260 2.11 -9.45 28.03
CA VAL A 260 1.54 -8.53 27.04
C VAL A 260 2.60 -7.52 26.64
N GLY A 261 2.60 -7.11 25.36
CA GLY A 261 3.45 -6.02 24.86
C GLY A 261 4.72 -6.45 24.13
N ASN A 262 4.93 -7.75 23.88
CA ASN A 262 5.98 -8.18 22.97
C ASN A 262 5.65 -7.72 21.53
N SER A 263 6.63 -7.14 20.84
CA SER A 263 6.51 -6.78 19.42
C SER A 263 6.72 -8.05 18.60
N ILE A 264 5.62 -8.55 18.03
CA ILE A 264 5.58 -9.81 17.25
C ILE A 264 5.77 -9.53 15.75
N PHE A 265 5.73 -8.24 15.37
CA PHE A 265 5.89 -7.69 14.02
C PHE A 265 6.59 -6.33 14.06
#